data_AF-A0A6A5DYH4-F1
#
_entry.id   AF-A0A6A5DYH4-F1
#
_cell.length_a   1.000
_cell.length_b   1.000
_cell.length_c   1.000
_cell.angle_alpha   90.00
_cell.angle_beta   90.00
_cell.angle_gamma   90.00
#
_symmetry.space_group_name_H-M   'P 1'
#
loop_
_entity.id
_entity.type
_entity.pdbx_description
1 polymer ?
#
loop_
_entity_poly.entity_id
_entity_poly.type
_entity_poly.pdbx_seq_one_letter_code
_entity_poly.pdbx_strand_id
1 'polypeptide(L)'
;MAEGGDMEWELSKENIQPLRRGRAISALHEALSLQQDGLSSAINQQRQAFESELRMYDGDDPLDVWDRYIKWTEQTFPQGGKESNLATLLERAATRFTEEKKYHDDPRYVELWIKFAENCPEPLDIFRYMQAQGIGVTQASLYIAWSEEYENQGNCRKADLVYQEGFKKCAEPHDKLLQFHKALQARVSRQVMMNVEEEEDSDDEPKQPERVSLAELKHRGKKKAIAPINRTGSAIRSISGGMQSHGAPVLGNASNSRLVVFDENKTQSAGPSEPKLEAWAAPPTSRAKENERNPEKWCGVKVPQKSKFGHTVMAPPPPKPTFQPFVEESDQPPTMTPCKINPAVNTVLSARKPHREETPLKRLQEHHQQQKEAESGKLQEQSMYCKELLLSGATEFCFEELRAERYFKKVTPGQMDHACASASN
;
A
#
# COMPACT_ATOMS: atom_id res chain seq x y z
N MET A 1 -18.74 10.33 41.34
CA MET A 1 -17.96 10.74 40.16
C MET A 1 -17.49 9.44 39.53
N ALA A 2 -18.19 8.96 38.52
CA ALA A 2 -17.99 7.63 37.96
C ALA A 2 -17.16 7.74 36.68
N GLU A 3 -16.05 7.01 36.66
CA GLU A 3 -15.30 6.57 35.49
C GLU A 3 -16.27 5.89 34.51
N GLY A 4 -16.61 6.59 33.42
CA GLY A 4 -17.48 6.05 32.36
C GLY A 4 -16.91 6.24 30.95
N GLY A 5 -15.71 6.83 30.82
CA GLY A 5 -15.07 7.08 29.53
C GLY A 5 -14.15 5.96 29.05
N ASP A 6 -13.86 4.96 29.88
CA ASP A 6 -12.80 3.97 29.59
C ASP A 6 -13.28 2.73 28.81
N MET A 7 -14.57 2.64 28.46
CA MET A 7 -15.15 1.44 27.83
C MET A 7 -15.35 1.55 26.32
N GLU A 8 -15.34 2.75 25.73
CA GLU A 8 -15.68 2.90 24.31
C GLU A 8 -14.58 2.34 23.39
N TRP A 9 -13.31 2.54 23.77
CA TRP A 9 -12.19 1.98 23.01
C TRP A 9 -12.06 0.46 23.20
N GLU A 10 -12.44 -0.10 24.37
CA GLU A 10 -12.46 -1.56 24.59
C GLU A 10 -13.49 -2.26 23.70
N LEU A 11 -14.65 -1.65 23.48
CA LEU A 11 -15.69 -2.16 22.57
C LEU A 11 -15.24 -2.17 21.11
N SER A 12 -14.32 -1.27 20.75
CA SER A 12 -13.84 -1.08 19.38
C SER A 12 -12.39 -1.53 19.15
N LYS A 13 -11.75 -2.18 20.13
CA LYS A 13 -10.31 -2.51 20.07
C LYS A 13 -9.92 -3.37 18.86
N GLU A 14 -10.81 -4.26 18.43
CA GLU A 14 -10.62 -5.12 17.24
C GLU A 14 -10.60 -4.30 15.93
N ASN A 15 -11.13 -3.08 15.96
CA ASN A 15 -11.16 -2.13 14.84
C ASN A 15 -10.02 -1.09 14.93
N ILE A 16 -9.09 -1.22 15.87
CA ILE A 16 -7.98 -0.28 16.04
C ILE A 16 -6.72 -0.96 15.51
N GLN A 17 -6.21 -0.48 14.37
CA GLN A 17 -4.93 -0.93 13.84
C GLN A 17 -3.81 -0.56 14.83
N PRO A 18 -2.99 -1.54 15.26
CA PRO A 18 -1.83 -1.28 16.10
C PRO A 18 -0.78 -0.49 15.30
N LEU A 19 -0.35 0.64 15.82
CA LEU A 19 0.69 1.48 15.24
C LEU A 19 1.94 1.42 16.11
N ARG A 20 3.14 1.34 15.49
CA ARG A 20 4.42 1.29 16.21
C ARG A 20 4.65 2.48 17.14
N ARG A 21 4.09 3.64 16.80
CA ARG A 21 4.18 4.89 17.58
C ARG A 21 3.07 5.05 18.62
N GLY A 22 2.10 4.14 18.63
CA GLY A 22 0.87 4.29 19.39
C GLY A 22 -0.10 5.31 18.77
N ARG A 23 -1.19 5.59 19.49
CA ARG A 23 -2.25 6.53 19.11
C ARG A 23 -2.52 7.50 20.26
N ALA A 24 -2.92 8.73 19.94
CA ALA A 24 -3.40 9.66 20.94
C ALA A 24 -4.80 9.23 21.41
N ILE A 25 -4.99 9.05 22.72
CA ILE A 25 -6.25 8.56 23.32
C ILE A 25 -7.40 9.53 23.05
N SER A 26 -7.15 10.85 23.14
CA SER A 26 -8.16 11.87 22.84
C SER A 26 -8.66 11.78 21.40
N ALA A 27 -7.74 11.69 20.44
CA ALA A 27 -8.07 11.58 19.03
C ALA A 27 -8.74 10.24 18.70
N LEU A 28 -8.40 9.17 19.43
CA LEU A 28 -9.07 7.87 19.31
C LEU A 28 -10.52 7.95 19.78
N HIS A 29 -10.79 8.57 20.94
CA HIS A 29 -12.17 8.76 21.42
C HIS A 29 -12.99 9.61 20.45
N GLU A 30 -12.40 10.70 19.94
CA GLU A 30 -13.03 11.52 18.91
C GLU A 30 -13.35 10.70 17.66
N ALA A 31 -12.39 9.91 17.15
CA ALA A 31 -12.61 9.05 15.99
C ALA A 31 -13.70 7.97 16.21
N LEU A 32 -13.76 7.37 17.39
CA LEU A 32 -14.75 6.34 17.73
C LEU A 32 -16.16 6.92 17.85
N SER A 33 -16.30 8.10 18.44
CA SER A 33 -17.57 8.83 18.52
C SER A 33 -18.09 9.22 17.13
N LEU A 34 -17.23 9.80 16.28
CA LEU A 34 -17.54 10.19 14.89
C LEU A 34 -17.99 9.00 14.02
N GLN A 35 -17.48 7.79 14.29
CA GLN A 35 -17.82 6.59 13.53
C GLN A 35 -19.22 6.04 13.89
N GLN A 36 -19.67 6.18 15.14
CA GLN A 36 -21.01 5.78 15.58
C GLN A 36 -22.11 6.70 15.04
N ASP A 37 -21.85 8.01 14.99
CA ASP A 37 -22.87 9.00 14.62
C ASP A 37 -23.10 9.15 13.11
N GLY A 38 -22.41 8.37 12.26
CA GLY A 38 -22.50 8.53 10.81
C GLY A 38 -22.02 9.90 10.32
N LEU A 39 -21.24 10.63 11.13
CA LEU A 39 -20.72 11.99 10.90
C LEU A 39 -19.60 12.04 9.83
N SER A 40 -19.67 11.15 8.84
CA SER A 40 -18.81 11.12 7.66
C SER A 40 -18.68 12.49 6.98
N SER A 41 -19.72 13.34 7.05
CA SER A 41 -19.70 14.70 6.49
C SER A 41 -18.64 15.59 7.13
N ALA A 42 -18.47 15.58 8.45
CA ALA A 42 -17.48 16.41 9.14
C ALA A 42 -16.04 15.96 8.83
N ILE A 43 -15.80 14.65 8.83
CA ILE A 43 -14.50 14.08 8.44
C ILE A 43 -14.18 14.43 6.98
N ASN A 44 -15.17 14.34 6.09
CA ASN A 44 -15.00 14.70 4.68
C ASN A 44 -14.74 16.20 4.49
N GLN A 45 -15.39 17.08 5.26
CA GLN A 45 -15.13 18.53 5.25
C GLN A 45 -13.72 18.84 5.71
N GLN A 46 -13.26 18.22 6.81
CA GLN A 46 -11.89 18.40 7.29
C GLN A 46 -10.87 17.90 6.27
N ARG A 47 -11.15 16.78 5.61
CA ARG A 47 -10.33 16.29 4.49
C ARG A 47 -10.26 17.30 3.34
N GLN A 48 -11.40 17.89 2.97
CA GLN A 48 -11.45 18.91 1.92
C GLN A 48 -10.67 20.16 2.30
N ALA A 49 -10.71 20.58 3.58
CA ALA A 49 -9.92 21.71 4.08
C ALA A 49 -8.42 21.45 3.96
N PHE A 50 -7.93 20.26 4.30
CA PHE A 50 -6.53 19.90 4.08
C PHE A 50 -6.16 19.86 2.59
N GLU A 51 -7.03 19.34 1.73
CA GLU A 51 -6.78 19.30 0.28
C GLU A 51 -6.81 20.69 -0.37
N SER A 52 -7.62 21.64 0.14
CA SER A 52 -7.60 23.02 -0.33
C SER A 52 -6.38 23.78 0.21
N GLU A 53 -5.99 23.53 1.47
CA GLU A 53 -4.74 24.02 2.05
C GLU A 53 -3.56 23.57 1.19
N LEU A 54 -3.42 22.28 0.88
CA LEU A 54 -2.33 21.75 0.04
C LEU A 54 -2.20 22.41 -1.33
N ARG A 55 -3.32 22.75 -1.98
CA ARG A 55 -3.32 23.38 -3.32
C ARG A 55 -3.01 24.85 -3.30
N MET A 56 -3.44 25.51 -2.23
CA MET A 56 -3.41 26.96 -2.12
C MET A 56 -2.32 27.41 -1.15
N TYR A 57 -1.53 26.50 -0.59
CA TYR A 57 -0.44 26.81 0.31
C TYR A 57 0.63 27.60 -0.43
N ASP A 58 0.98 28.76 0.14
CA ASP A 58 1.98 29.70 -0.40
C ASP A 58 3.04 30.04 0.65
N GLY A 59 3.19 29.16 1.65
CA GLY A 59 4.17 29.32 2.72
C GLY A 59 5.52 28.68 2.40
N ASP A 60 6.51 28.91 3.26
CA ASP A 60 7.90 28.48 3.07
C ASP A 60 8.13 26.98 3.31
N ASP A 61 7.21 26.29 3.99
CA ASP A 61 7.30 24.87 4.33
C ASP A 61 6.06 24.05 3.92
N PRO A 62 5.94 23.69 2.62
CA PRO A 62 4.85 22.83 2.15
C PRO A 62 4.81 21.47 2.84
N LEU A 63 5.93 20.92 3.31
CA LEU A 63 6.00 19.59 3.94
C LEU A 63 5.19 19.53 5.25
N ASP A 64 5.09 20.64 6.00
CA ASP A 64 4.33 20.72 7.24
C ASP A 64 2.84 20.37 7.05
N VAL A 65 2.23 20.87 5.97
CA VAL A 65 0.82 20.60 5.67
C VAL A 65 0.61 19.11 5.41
N TRP A 66 1.55 18.47 4.69
CA TRP A 66 1.50 17.02 4.44
C TRP A 66 1.68 16.21 5.73
N ASP A 67 2.63 16.57 6.59
CA ASP A 67 2.86 15.88 7.86
C ASP A 67 1.63 15.99 8.79
N ARG A 68 1.04 17.19 8.90
CA ARG A 68 -0.23 17.41 9.63
C ARG A 68 -1.37 16.57 9.04
N TYR A 69 -1.49 16.54 7.72
CA TYR A 69 -2.56 15.81 7.06
C TYR A 69 -2.41 14.29 7.21
N ILE A 70 -1.19 13.76 7.15
CA ILE A 70 -0.89 12.34 7.39
C ILE A 70 -1.20 11.97 8.85
N LYS A 71 -0.74 12.76 9.81
CA LYS A 71 -1.02 12.53 11.25
C LYS A 71 -2.51 12.57 11.55
N TRP A 72 -3.23 13.53 10.99
CA TRP A 72 -4.68 13.61 11.10
C TRP A 72 -5.34 12.34 10.52
N THR A 73 -4.93 11.90 9.33
CA THR A 73 -5.47 10.70 8.68
C THR A 73 -5.25 9.45 9.53
N GLU A 74 -4.07 9.27 10.14
CA GLU A 74 -3.79 8.14 11.04
C GLU A 74 -4.67 8.15 12.28
N GLN A 75 -4.93 9.33 12.84
CA GLN A 75 -5.71 9.50 14.06
C GLN A 75 -7.21 9.32 13.83
N THR A 76 -7.74 9.91 12.75
CA THR A 76 -9.17 9.89 12.42
C THR A 76 -9.65 8.53 11.92
N PHE A 77 -8.76 7.71 11.33
CA PHE A 77 -9.12 6.40 10.79
C PHE A 77 -8.45 5.26 11.58
N PRO A 78 -9.05 4.81 12.70
CA PRO A 78 -8.47 3.75 13.53
C PRO A 78 -8.32 2.42 12.80
N GLN A 79 -9.18 2.11 11.85
CA GLN A 79 -9.18 0.83 11.12
C GLN A 79 -8.11 0.72 10.03
N GLY A 80 -7.46 1.82 9.61
CA GLY A 80 -6.42 1.77 8.57
C GLY A 80 -6.87 1.28 7.19
N GLY A 81 -8.18 1.18 6.97
CA GLY A 81 -8.74 0.66 5.73
C GLY A 81 -8.62 1.63 4.55
N LYS A 82 -9.16 1.22 3.40
CA LYS A 82 -9.17 2.01 2.14
C LYS A 82 -9.82 3.38 2.29
N GLU A 83 -10.73 3.53 3.24
CA GLU A 83 -11.42 4.80 3.54
C GLU A 83 -10.44 5.93 3.93
N SER A 84 -9.31 5.58 4.56
CA SER A 84 -8.28 6.54 4.96
C SER A 84 -7.53 7.15 3.77
N ASN A 85 -7.48 6.44 2.63
CA ASN A 85 -6.63 6.78 1.47
C ASN A 85 -5.15 7.07 1.83
N LEU A 86 -4.66 6.55 2.96
CA LEU A 86 -3.33 6.86 3.50
C LEU A 86 -2.20 6.45 2.54
N ALA A 87 -2.28 5.28 1.91
CA ALA A 87 -1.26 4.83 0.95
C ALA A 87 -1.15 5.77 -0.26
N THR A 88 -2.28 6.20 -0.82
CA THR A 88 -2.32 7.18 -1.92
C THR A 88 -1.78 8.54 -1.48
N LEU A 89 -2.07 8.94 -0.24
CA LEU A 89 -1.58 10.19 0.34
C LEU A 89 -0.05 10.17 0.48
N LEU A 90 0.49 9.08 1.02
CA LEU A 90 1.94 8.87 1.16
C LEU A 90 2.63 8.82 -0.22
N GLU A 91 2.06 8.12 -1.20
CA GLU A 91 2.60 8.06 -2.56
C GLU A 91 2.65 9.45 -3.22
N ARG A 92 1.59 10.25 -3.08
CA ARG A 92 1.53 11.63 -3.58
C ARG A 92 2.59 12.51 -2.92
N ALA A 93 2.72 12.43 -1.60
CA ALA A 93 3.70 13.20 -0.86
C ALA A 93 5.13 12.81 -1.25
N ALA A 94 5.43 11.51 -1.30
CA ALA A 94 6.72 10.99 -1.70
C ALA A 94 7.11 11.48 -3.10
N THR A 95 6.20 11.33 -4.08
CA THR A 95 6.42 11.74 -5.48
C THR A 95 6.58 13.26 -5.64
N ARG A 96 5.93 14.07 -4.79
CA ARG A 96 6.04 15.53 -4.87
C ARG A 96 7.42 16.02 -4.42
N PHE A 97 7.92 15.50 -3.31
CA PHE A 97 9.16 15.98 -2.69
C PHE A 97 10.42 15.21 -3.11
N THR A 98 10.31 14.19 -3.97
CA THR A 98 11.48 13.43 -4.45
C THR A 98 12.54 14.31 -5.10
N GLU A 99 12.12 15.32 -5.87
CA GLU A 99 13.02 16.23 -6.59
C GLU A 99 13.58 17.35 -5.69
N GLU A 100 12.93 17.62 -4.56
CA GLU A 100 13.25 18.71 -3.64
C GLU A 100 14.29 18.29 -2.60
N LYS A 101 15.58 18.46 -2.93
CA LYS A 101 16.70 18.10 -2.05
C LYS A 101 16.71 18.79 -0.68
N LYS A 102 15.97 19.90 -0.52
CA LYS A 102 15.83 20.63 0.75
C LYS A 102 15.31 19.72 1.88
N TYR A 103 14.46 18.75 1.54
CA TYR A 103 13.77 17.89 2.50
C TYR A 103 14.43 16.53 2.70
N HIS A 104 15.51 16.22 1.98
CA HIS A 104 16.13 14.89 2.03
C HIS A 104 16.67 14.55 3.42
N ASP A 105 17.19 15.52 4.16
CA ASP A 105 17.70 15.34 5.52
C ASP A 105 16.66 15.70 6.61
N ASP A 106 15.43 16.05 6.24
CA ASP A 106 14.39 16.38 7.22
C ASP A 106 13.84 15.10 7.89
N PRO A 107 13.88 14.98 9.23
CA PRO A 107 13.32 13.83 9.93
C PRO A 107 11.87 13.52 9.56
N ARG A 108 11.03 14.54 9.31
CA ARG A 108 9.61 14.37 8.95
C ARG A 108 9.47 13.65 7.62
N TYR A 109 10.33 13.99 6.66
CA TYR A 109 10.33 13.38 5.34
C TYR A 109 10.84 11.94 5.37
N VAL A 110 11.89 11.67 6.15
CA VAL A 110 12.41 10.30 6.37
C VAL A 110 11.33 9.43 7.02
N GLU A 111 10.64 9.96 8.02
CA GLU A 111 9.54 9.26 8.68
C GLU A 111 8.36 8.98 7.74
N LEU A 112 8.04 9.91 6.83
CA LEU A 112 7.04 9.70 5.78
C LEU A 112 7.42 8.52 4.88
N TRP A 113 8.68 8.45 4.44
CA TRP A 113 9.17 7.34 3.63
C TRP A 113 9.18 6.00 4.38
N ILE A 114 9.55 5.99 5.66
CA ILE A 114 9.48 4.78 6.49
C ILE A 114 8.03 4.28 6.57
N LYS A 115 7.07 5.19 6.79
CA LYS A 115 5.63 4.84 6.75
C LYS A 115 5.18 4.35 5.38
N PHE A 116 5.71 4.92 4.31
CA PHE A 116 5.43 4.46 2.96
C PHE A 116 5.97 3.03 2.75
N ALA A 117 7.16 2.72 3.26
CA ALA A 117 7.75 1.38 3.23
C ALA A 117 6.92 0.35 3.99
N GLU A 118 6.42 0.69 5.18
CA GLU A 118 5.56 -0.19 6.00
C GLU A 118 4.21 -0.53 5.30
N ASN A 119 3.75 0.29 4.35
CA ASN A 119 2.51 0.07 3.60
C ASN A 119 2.72 -0.65 2.25
N CYS A 120 3.96 -0.98 1.88
CA CYS A 120 4.30 -1.61 0.61
C CYS A 120 4.63 -3.10 0.79
N PRO A 121 4.39 -3.94 -0.25
CA PRO A 121 4.65 -5.38 -0.18
C PRO A 121 6.15 -5.72 -0.09
N GLU A 122 7.01 -4.88 -0.67
CA GLU A 122 8.47 -5.04 -0.66
C GLU A 122 9.14 -3.79 -0.07
N PRO A 123 9.24 -3.68 1.28
CA PRO A 123 9.78 -2.49 1.94
C PRO A 123 11.28 -2.25 1.62
N LEU A 124 12.04 -3.32 1.36
CA LEU A 124 13.47 -3.22 1.06
C LEU A 124 13.79 -2.43 -0.21
N ASP A 125 12.93 -2.50 -1.23
CA ASP A 125 13.15 -1.74 -2.46
C ASP A 125 13.01 -0.23 -2.23
N ILE A 126 12.15 0.17 -1.29
CA ILE A 126 11.98 1.57 -0.90
C ILE A 126 13.21 2.07 -0.15
N PHE A 127 13.75 1.28 0.79
CA PHE A 127 14.99 1.67 1.48
C PHE A 127 16.19 1.76 0.52
N ARG A 128 16.31 0.84 -0.45
CA ARG A 128 17.32 0.93 -1.52
C ARG A 128 17.13 2.20 -2.36
N TYR A 129 15.89 2.55 -2.69
CA TYR A 129 15.59 3.77 -3.41
C TYR A 129 15.98 5.02 -2.60
N MET A 130 15.65 5.06 -1.31
CA MET A 130 16.04 6.16 -0.42
C MET A 130 17.57 6.32 -0.36
N GLN A 131 18.31 5.20 -0.23
CA GLN A 131 19.76 5.21 -0.24
C GLN A 131 20.33 5.71 -1.58
N ALA A 132 19.78 5.26 -2.72
CA ALA A 132 20.21 5.67 -4.05
C ALA A 132 19.96 7.15 -4.35
N GLN A 133 18.84 7.69 -3.86
CA GLN A 133 18.51 9.11 -4.00
C GLN A 133 19.21 10.00 -2.96
N GLY A 134 19.78 9.41 -1.92
CA GLY A 134 20.38 10.15 -0.82
C GLY A 134 19.36 10.73 0.17
N ILE A 135 18.17 10.16 0.26
CA ILE A 135 17.11 10.59 1.17
C ILE A 135 17.39 10.00 2.56
N GLY A 136 17.55 10.85 3.57
CA GLY A 136 17.69 10.45 4.97
C GLY A 136 19.03 9.81 5.34
N VAL A 137 20.07 9.99 4.51
CA VAL A 137 21.40 9.40 4.73
C VAL A 137 22.05 9.90 6.02
N THR A 138 21.70 11.11 6.46
CA THR A 138 22.16 11.69 7.73
C THR A 138 21.30 11.27 8.93
N GLN A 139 20.19 10.54 8.71
CA GLN A 139 19.20 10.28 9.73
C GLN A 139 19.25 8.82 10.22
N ALA A 140 19.43 8.62 11.52
CA ALA A 140 19.54 7.30 12.14
C ALA A 140 18.26 6.45 11.99
N SER A 141 17.08 7.09 11.90
CA SER A 141 15.82 6.37 11.74
C SER A 141 15.74 5.55 10.46
N LEU A 142 16.39 5.99 9.37
CA LEU A 142 16.48 5.24 8.12
C LEU A 142 17.19 3.90 8.35
N TYR A 143 18.41 3.95 8.88
CA TYR A 143 19.23 2.75 9.12
C TYR A 143 18.59 1.79 10.12
N ILE A 144 17.96 2.33 11.17
CA ILE A 144 17.23 1.52 12.14
C ILE A 144 16.08 0.76 11.45
N ALA A 145 15.16 1.47 10.79
CA ALA A 145 14.01 0.84 10.13
C ALA A 145 14.44 -0.14 9.03
N TRP A 146 15.48 0.20 8.26
CA TRP A 146 15.99 -0.66 7.21
C TRP A 146 16.65 -1.94 7.77
N SER A 147 17.40 -1.83 8.87
CA SER A 147 17.99 -3.00 9.53
C SER A 147 16.93 -3.91 10.18
N GLU A 148 15.88 -3.33 10.76
CA GLU A 148 14.75 -4.07 11.34
C GLU A 148 14.02 -4.89 10.26
N GLU A 149 13.86 -4.33 9.06
CA GLU A 149 13.28 -5.05 7.94
C GLU A 149 14.16 -6.24 7.50
N TYR A 150 15.48 -6.08 7.45
CA TYR A 150 16.39 -7.21 7.19
C TYR A 150 16.36 -8.26 8.30
N GLU A 151 16.21 -7.84 9.55
CA GLU A 151 16.06 -8.73 10.70
C GLU A 151 14.74 -9.52 10.59
N ASN A 152 13.62 -8.88 10.23
CA ASN A 152 12.33 -9.52 10.02
C ASN A 152 12.37 -10.59 8.91
N GLN A 153 13.19 -10.38 7.88
CA GLN A 153 13.43 -11.37 6.82
C GLN A 153 14.45 -12.46 7.21
N GLY A 154 14.98 -12.43 8.43
CA GLY A 154 15.97 -13.38 8.95
C GLY A 154 17.42 -13.10 8.48
N ASN A 155 17.67 -12.00 7.77
CA ASN A 155 19.00 -11.68 7.24
C ASN A 155 19.82 -10.79 8.20
N CYS A 156 20.26 -11.37 9.30
CA CYS A 156 21.02 -10.67 10.35
C CYS A 156 22.34 -10.07 9.84
N ARG A 157 22.98 -10.71 8.85
CA ARG A 157 24.26 -10.22 8.28
C ARG A 157 24.06 -8.90 7.52
N LYS A 158 23.00 -8.81 6.70
CA LYS A 158 22.68 -7.55 5.99
C LYS A 158 22.21 -6.48 6.96
N ALA A 159 21.46 -6.84 8.01
CA ALA A 159 21.05 -5.89 9.05
C ALA A 159 22.27 -5.23 9.73
N ASP A 160 23.31 -6.00 10.07
CA ASP A 160 24.55 -5.47 10.65
C ASP A 160 25.30 -4.53 9.68
N LEU A 161 25.38 -4.91 8.39
CA LEU A 161 26.00 -4.06 7.36
C LEU A 161 25.30 -2.69 7.23
N VAL A 162 23.98 -2.65 7.33
CA VAL A 162 23.21 -1.39 7.29
C VAL A 162 23.56 -0.50 8.49
N TYR A 163 23.69 -1.05 9.70
CA TYR A 163 24.16 -0.27 10.86
C TYR A 163 25.58 0.26 10.66
N GLN A 164 26.49 -0.58 10.18
CA GLN A 164 27.86 -0.16 9.86
C GLN A 164 27.89 0.98 8.85
N GLU A 165 27.00 0.93 7.84
CA GLU A 165 26.86 2.02 6.88
C GLU A 165 26.36 3.31 7.54
N GLY A 166 25.35 3.23 8.41
CA GLY A 166 24.86 4.39 9.17
C GLY A 166 25.95 5.04 10.03
N PHE A 167 26.85 4.24 10.62
CA PHE A 167 28.00 4.77 11.34
C PHE A 167 29.03 5.44 10.42
N LYS A 168 29.31 4.85 9.25
CA LYS A 168 30.20 5.46 8.24
C LYS A 168 29.65 6.80 7.73
N LYS A 169 28.33 6.95 7.67
CA LYS A 169 27.64 8.17 7.26
C LYS A 169 27.37 9.16 8.40
N CYS A 170 27.77 8.82 9.64
CA CYS A 170 27.59 9.65 10.83
C CYS A 170 26.13 10.05 11.08
N ALA A 171 25.20 9.11 10.94
CA ALA A 171 23.77 9.40 11.07
C ALA A 171 23.37 9.81 12.51
N GLU A 172 22.51 10.82 12.62
CA GLU A 172 22.03 11.39 13.88
C GLU A 172 20.59 10.94 14.21
N PRO A 173 20.24 10.72 15.51
CA PRO A 173 21.10 10.73 16.69
C PRO A 173 21.98 9.47 16.78
N HIS A 174 23.29 9.68 16.92
CA HIS A 174 24.27 8.58 16.96
C HIS A 174 24.04 7.62 18.13
N ASP A 175 23.69 8.14 19.30
CA ASP A 175 23.42 7.34 20.50
C ASP A 175 22.26 6.37 20.27
N LYS A 176 21.21 6.82 19.57
CA LYS A 176 20.06 5.99 19.22
C LYS A 176 20.48 4.88 18.26
N LEU A 177 21.27 5.20 17.24
CA LEU A 177 21.79 4.20 16.30
C LEU A 177 22.63 3.13 17.01
N LEU A 178 23.51 3.55 17.93
CA LEU A 178 24.36 2.64 18.71
C LEU A 178 23.56 1.74 19.65
N GLN A 179 22.55 2.28 20.33
CA GLN A 179 21.67 1.49 21.20
C GLN A 179 20.94 0.41 20.41
N PHE A 180 20.38 0.76 19.25
CA PHE A 180 19.67 -0.19 18.40
C PHE A 180 20.60 -1.25 17.79
N HIS A 181 21.82 -0.88 17.40
CA HIS A 181 22.83 -1.84 16.92
C HIS A 181 23.22 -2.85 18.01
N LYS A 182 23.47 -2.39 19.24
CA LYS A 182 23.72 -3.28 20.39
C LYS A 182 22.53 -4.19 20.68
N ALA A 183 21.31 -3.66 20.56
CA ALA A 183 20.09 -4.44 20.75
C ALA A 183 19.95 -5.55 19.69
N LEU A 184 20.26 -5.28 18.42
CA LEU A 184 20.33 -6.29 17.36
C LEU A 184 21.35 -7.37 17.72
N GLN A 185 22.59 -6.97 18.03
CA GLN A 185 23.66 -7.93 18.38
C GLN A 185 23.26 -8.83 19.55
N ALA A 186 22.60 -8.27 20.57
CA ALA A 186 22.10 -9.03 21.71
C ALA A 186 20.97 -10.01 21.32
N ARG A 187 20.04 -9.61 20.44
CA ARG A 187 18.98 -10.50 19.92
C ARG A 187 19.56 -11.64 19.09
N VAL A 188 20.47 -11.34 18.17
CA VAL A 188 21.14 -12.35 17.33
C VAL A 188 21.94 -13.33 18.17
N SER A 189 22.69 -12.83 19.17
CA SER A 189 23.47 -13.71 20.07
C SER A 189 22.57 -14.65 20.86
N ARG A 190 21.42 -14.16 21.37
CA ARG A 190 20.43 -15.00 22.04
C ARG A 190 19.84 -16.05 21.10
N GLN A 191 19.47 -15.67 19.88
CA GLN A 191 18.93 -16.62 18.89
C GLN A 191 19.93 -17.75 18.60
N VAL A 192 21.21 -17.41 18.42
CA VAL A 192 22.26 -18.41 18.17
C VAL A 192 22.42 -19.36 19.36
N MET A 193 22.38 -18.86 20.60
CA MET A 193 22.47 -19.73 21.78
C MET A 193 21.25 -20.66 21.90
N MET A 194 20.03 -20.17 21.68
CA MET A 194 18.82 -21.01 21.75
C MET A 194 18.81 -22.11 20.68
N ASN A 195 19.25 -21.80 19.45
CA ASN A 195 19.32 -22.80 18.38
C ASN A 195 20.31 -23.94 18.70
N VAL A 196 21.41 -23.65 19.42
CA VAL A 196 22.37 -24.68 19.84
C VAL A 196 21.75 -25.61 20.89
N GLU A 197 20.96 -25.05 21.82
CA GLU A 197 20.26 -25.83 22.85
C GLU A 197 19.17 -26.74 22.25
N GLU A 198 18.44 -26.27 21.24
CA GLU A 198 17.39 -27.06 20.55
C GLU A 198 17.96 -28.22 19.72
N GLU A 199 19.15 -28.07 19.12
CA GLU A 199 19.81 -29.15 18.38
C GLU A 199 20.25 -30.32 19.28
N GLU A 200 20.52 -30.07 20.57
CA GLU A 200 20.89 -31.10 21.54
C GLU A 200 19.68 -31.92 22.04
N ASP A 201 18.46 -31.36 22.01
CA ASP A 201 17.22 -31.98 22.54
C ASP A 201 16.37 -32.65 21.44
N SER A 202 16.68 -32.41 20.15
CA SER A 202 15.87 -32.85 19.01
C SER A 202 16.19 -34.27 18.47
N ASP A 203 17.15 -35.01 19.04
CA ASP A 203 17.60 -36.30 18.49
C ASP A 203 16.61 -37.47 18.73
N ASP A 204 15.56 -37.27 19.54
CA ASP A 204 14.61 -38.31 19.97
C ASP A 204 13.22 -38.30 19.25
N GLU A 205 12.92 -37.33 18.36
CA GLU A 205 11.61 -37.25 17.67
C GLU A 205 11.58 -37.99 16.31
N PRO A 206 10.55 -38.83 16.02
CA PRO A 206 10.43 -39.51 14.73
C PRO A 206 10.14 -38.54 13.59
N LYS A 207 11.09 -38.39 12.66
CA LYS A 207 11.04 -37.47 11.52
C LYS A 207 9.79 -37.68 10.64
N GLN A 208 8.94 -36.66 10.58
CA GLN A 208 7.77 -36.60 9.69
C GLN A 208 8.18 -36.59 8.21
N PRO A 209 7.32 -37.03 7.27
CA PRO A 209 7.66 -37.07 5.85
C PRO A 209 7.84 -35.66 5.26
N GLU A 210 9.07 -35.35 4.84
CA GLU A 210 9.46 -34.08 4.22
C GLU A 210 9.12 -34.03 2.71
N ARG A 211 8.93 -32.81 2.18
CA ARG A 211 8.70 -32.61 0.74
C ARG A 211 9.99 -32.86 -0.03
N VAL A 212 9.94 -33.76 -1.00
CA VAL A 212 11.06 -34.00 -1.92
C VAL A 212 10.92 -33.10 -3.14
N SER A 213 11.91 -32.22 -3.36
CA SER A 213 11.95 -31.34 -4.54
C SER A 213 11.99 -32.15 -5.84
N LEU A 214 11.23 -31.71 -6.86
CA LEU A 214 11.17 -32.35 -8.17
C LEU A 214 10.72 -33.82 -8.15
N ALA A 215 10.03 -34.26 -7.10
CA ALA A 215 9.48 -35.61 -7.04
C ALA A 215 8.38 -35.82 -8.10
N GLU A 216 8.44 -36.96 -8.79
CA GLU A 216 7.45 -37.34 -9.77
C GLU A 216 6.11 -37.73 -9.10
N LEU A 217 5.02 -37.05 -9.47
CA LEU A 217 3.67 -37.40 -9.04
C LEU A 217 3.14 -38.58 -9.86
N LYS A 218 3.16 -39.79 -9.28
CA LYS A 218 2.55 -40.97 -9.92
C LYS A 218 1.02 -40.88 -9.90
N HIS A 219 0.38 -41.15 -11.04
CA HIS A 219 -1.09 -41.17 -11.14
C HIS A 219 -1.67 -42.31 -10.26
N ARG A 220 -2.67 -42.00 -9.43
CA ARG A 220 -3.39 -43.03 -8.67
C ARG A 220 -4.60 -43.51 -9.46
N GLY A 221 -4.56 -44.75 -9.96
CA GLY A 221 -5.73 -45.45 -10.51
C GLY A 221 -5.47 -46.24 -11.79
N LYS A 222 -5.84 -47.53 -11.78
CA LYS A 222 -5.77 -48.43 -12.93
C LYS A 222 -7.08 -48.38 -13.74
N LYS A 223 -7.42 -47.35 -14.54
CA LYS A 223 -8.34 -47.47 -15.71
C LYS A 223 -8.16 -46.31 -16.71
N LYS A 224 -7.79 -46.67 -17.95
CA LYS A 224 -7.99 -46.06 -19.28
C LYS A 224 -7.94 -44.52 -19.43
N ALA A 225 -6.92 -44.07 -20.16
CA ALA A 225 -6.66 -42.70 -20.59
C ALA A 225 -7.63 -42.20 -21.68
N ILE A 226 -8.15 -40.98 -21.50
CA ILE A 226 -8.63 -40.06 -22.56
C ILE A 226 -8.25 -38.63 -22.12
N ALA A 227 -7.38 -37.98 -22.92
CA ALA A 227 -6.94 -36.56 -22.92
C ALA A 227 -6.16 -36.00 -21.69
N PRO A 228 -5.09 -35.18 -21.90
CA PRO A 228 -4.23 -34.70 -20.81
C PRO A 228 -4.79 -33.43 -20.17
N ILE A 229 -5.49 -33.56 -19.04
CA ILE A 229 -5.63 -32.50 -18.05
C ILE A 229 -5.29 -33.12 -16.70
N ASN A 230 -3.99 -33.32 -16.43
CA ASN A 230 -3.53 -33.70 -15.10
C ASN A 230 -3.60 -32.49 -14.18
N ARG A 231 -4.78 -32.24 -13.60
CA ARG A 231 -4.87 -31.46 -12.35
C ARG A 231 -4.65 -32.42 -11.19
N THR A 232 -3.39 -32.57 -10.78
CA THR A 232 -3.05 -33.35 -9.59
C THR A 232 -3.20 -32.44 -8.37
N GLY A 233 -4.13 -32.75 -7.48
CA GLY A 233 -4.35 -32.02 -6.22
C GLY A 233 -3.26 -32.28 -5.16
N SER A 234 -3.38 -31.62 -4.01
CA SER A 234 -2.36 -31.42 -2.95
C SER A 234 -1.69 -32.63 -2.27
N ALA A 235 -1.97 -33.88 -2.63
CA ALA A 235 -1.44 -35.03 -1.89
C ALA A 235 -0.25 -35.71 -2.59
N ILE A 236 0.97 -35.36 -2.17
CA ILE A 236 2.21 -36.08 -2.52
C ILE A 236 2.39 -37.20 -1.49
N ARG A 237 2.34 -38.47 -1.90
CA ARG A 237 2.77 -39.61 -1.07
C ARG A 237 4.16 -40.04 -1.49
N SER A 238 5.02 -40.31 -0.50
CA SER A 238 6.38 -40.83 -0.70
C SER A 238 6.33 -42.17 -1.44
N ILE A 239 7.07 -42.29 -2.55
CA ILE A 239 7.38 -43.59 -3.15
C ILE A 239 8.71 -43.54 -3.91
N SER A 240 9.44 -44.64 -3.83
CA SER A 240 10.75 -44.90 -4.41
C SER A 240 10.77 -44.95 -5.95
N GLY A 241 11.86 -44.41 -6.50
CA GLY A 241 12.56 -44.94 -7.68
C GLY A 241 11.88 -44.77 -9.05
N GLY A 242 12.57 -44.07 -9.95
CA GLY A 242 12.29 -44.07 -11.39
C GLY A 242 13.11 -43.04 -12.16
N MET A 243 14.37 -43.32 -12.48
CA MET A 243 15.14 -42.53 -13.43
C MET A 243 14.69 -42.92 -14.85
N GLN A 244 14.02 -42.02 -15.58
CA GLN A 244 13.84 -42.20 -17.02
C GLN A 244 15.15 -41.80 -17.71
N SER A 245 15.85 -42.78 -18.28
CA SER A 245 17.03 -42.52 -19.12
C SER A 245 16.58 -41.85 -20.42
N HIS A 246 16.55 -40.52 -20.45
CA HIS A 246 16.63 -39.82 -21.71
C HIS A 246 18.05 -40.01 -22.24
N GLY A 247 18.18 -40.59 -23.45
CA GLY A 247 19.46 -40.69 -24.14
C GLY A 247 20.17 -39.34 -24.13
N ALA A 248 21.48 -39.37 -23.87
CA ALA A 248 22.31 -38.19 -23.64
C ALA A 248 22.00 -37.07 -24.67
N PRO A 249 21.81 -35.81 -24.25
CA PRO A 249 21.74 -34.73 -25.20
C PRO A 249 23.11 -34.66 -25.91
N VAL A 250 23.10 -34.67 -27.24
CA VAL A 250 24.27 -34.35 -28.05
C VAL A 250 24.54 -32.84 -27.89
N LEU A 251 25.02 -32.44 -26.71
CA LEU A 251 25.62 -31.14 -26.45
C LEU A 251 27.13 -31.28 -26.66
N GLY A 252 27.49 -31.54 -27.91
CA GLY A 252 28.86 -31.75 -28.32
C GLY A 252 28.97 -31.56 -29.82
N ASN A 253 29.16 -30.31 -30.23
CA ASN A 253 30.09 -29.87 -31.29
C ASN A 253 29.57 -28.62 -31.99
N ALA A 254 29.74 -27.47 -31.34
CA ALA A 254 29.95 -26.21 -32.04
C ALA A 254 31.04 -25.45 -31.26
N SER A 255 32.29 -25.70 -31.63
CA SER A 255 33.45 -24.97 -31.11
C SER A 255 33.52 -23.58 -31.75
N ASN A 256 32.72 -22.65 -31.24
CA ASN A 256 32.98 -21.22 -31.41
C ASN A 256 33.43 -20.70 -30.03
N SER A 257 34.68 -20.21 -29.97
CA SER A 257 35.43 -19.73 -28.80
C SER A 257 34.63 -19.59 -27.49
N ARG A 258 34.80 -20.56 -26.58
CA ARG A 258 34.16 -20.56 -25.26
C ARG A 258 34.91 -19.63 -24.32
N LEU A 259 34.23 -18.57 -23.84
CA LEU A 259 34.74 -17.74 -22.75
C LEU A 259 34.83 -18.60 -21.48
N VAL A 260 35.98 -18.56 -20.81
CA VAL A 260 36.18 -19.20 -19.50
C VAL A 260 35.63 -18.26 -18.44
N VAL A 261 34.73 -18.77 -17.59
CA VAL A 261 34.17 -18.00 -16.48
C VAL A 261 35.29 -17.63 -15.51
N PHE A 262 35.28 -16.39 -15.02
CA PHE A 262 36.25 -15.91 -14.06
C PHE A 262 36.20 -16.75 -12.77
N ASP A 263 37.37 -17.18 -12.30
CA ASP A 263 37.53 -17.98 -11.09
C ASP A 263 38.01 -17.06 -9.95
N GLU A 264 37.05 -16.58 -9.15
CA GLU A 264 37.30 -15.66 -8.03
C GLU A 264 38.27 -16.24 -6.99
N ASN A 265 38.41 -17.58 -6.91
CA ASN A 265 39.29 -18.24 -5.95
C ASN A 265 40.79 -18.09 -6.27
N LYS A 266 41.16 -17.72 -7.51
CA LYS A 266 42.56 -17.55 -7.92
C LYS A 266 43.15 -16.19 -7.56
N THR A 267 42.32 -15.24 -7.14
CA THR A 267 42.72 -13.89 -6.77
C THR A 267 42.45 -13.65 -5.28
N GLN A 268 43.50 -13.66 -4.45
CA GLN A 268 43.41 -13.47 -2.99
C GLN A 268 43.03 -12.03 -2.55
N SER A 269 42.61 -11.14 -3.46
CA SER A 269 42.45 -9.70 -3.14
C SER A 269 41.41 -8.96 -3.99
N ALA A 270 40.38 -9.62 -4.52
CA ALA A 270 39.20 -8.88 -4.97
C ALA A 270 38.39 -8.52 -3.71
N GLY A 271 38.64 -7.34 -3.12
CA GLY A 271 37.72 -6.79 -2.13
C GLY A 271 36.30 -6.73 -2.72
N PRO A 272 35.23 -6.83 -1.91
CA PRO A 272 33.88 -6.77 -2.42
C PRO A 272 33.75 -5.48 -3.22
N SER A 273 33.45 -5.61 -4.53
CA SER A 273 33.11 -4.45 -5.34
C SER A 273 31.89 -3.82 -4.67
N GLU A 274 32.08 -2.66 -4.02
CA GLU A 274 30.93 -1.86 -3.58
C GLU A 274 30.07 -1.67 -4.83
N PRO A 275 28.82 -2.16 -4.83
CA PRO A 275 27.97 -2.05 -5.99
C PRO A 275 27.84 -0.55 -6.28
N LYS A 276 28.28 -0.13 -7.46
CA LYS A 276 28.03 1.23 -7.94
C LYS A 276 26.52 1.44 -7.83
N LEU A 277 26.10 2.38 -6.98
CA LEU A 277 24.71 2.78 -6.81
C LEU A 277 24.18 3.23 -8.18
N GLU A 278 23.47 2.32 -8.85
CA GLU A 278 22.77 2.64 -10.08
C GLU A 278 21.64 3.60 -9.72
N ALA A 279 21.62 4.77 -10.35
CA ALA A 279 20.62 5.78 -10.05
C ALA A 279 19.24 5.25 -10.46
N TRP A 280 18.40 4.97 -9.48
CA TRP A 280 17.02 4.56 -9.72
C TRP A 280 16.26 5.73 -10.33
N ALA A 281 15.78 5.58 -11.57
CA ALA A 281 15.09 6.64 -12.30
C ALA A 281 13.67 6.91 -11.78
N ALA A 282 13.07 5.97 -11.04
CA ALA A 282 11.72 6.11 -10.48
C ALA A 282 11.60 5.35 -9.15
N PRO A 283 10.75 5.82 -8.22
CA PRO A 283 10.45 5.08 -7.00
C PRO A 283 9.78 3.73 -7.30
N PRO A 284 10.05 2.69 -6.49
CA PRO A 284 9.35 1.41 -6.58
C PRO A 284 7.84 1.60 -6.48
N THR A 285 7.08 0.85 -7.28
CA THR A 285 5.62 0.91 -7.21
C THR A 285 5.12 0.27 -5.93
N SER A 286 4.16 0.92 -5.26
CA SER A 286 3.52 0.44 -4.04
C SER A 286 2.77 -0.91 -4.18
N ARG A 287 2.55 -1.40 -5.41
CA ARG A 287 1.87 -2.68 -5.67
C ARG A 287 2.43 -3.38 -6.91
N ALA A 288 2.71 -4.68 -6.78
CA ALA A 288 3.13 -5.53 -7.89
C ALA A 288 1.94 -5.86 -8.80
N LYS A 289 1.72 -5.03 -9.83
CA LYS A 289 0.53 -5.08 -10.71
C LYS A 289 0.30 -6.42 -11.40
N GLU A 290 1.33 -7.24 -11.58
CA GLU A 290 1.24 -8.56 -12.21
C GLU A 290 0.91 -9.69 -11.23
N ASN A 291 1.20 -9.51 -9.93
CA ASN A 291 0.94 -10.52 -8.90
C ASN A 291 -0.51 -10.47 -8.38
N GLU A 292 -1.18 -9.33 -8.55
CA GLU A 292 -2.53 -9.11 -8.04
C GLU A 292 -3.53 -8.81 -9.17
N ARG A 293 -4.54 -9.67 -9.30
CA ARG A 293 -5.69 -9.40 -10.18
C ARG A 293 -6.62 -8.39 -9.48
N ASN A 294 -6.92 -7.27 -10.13
CA ASN A 294 -7.93 -6.35 -9.63
C ASN A 294 -9.30 -7.07 -9.54
N PRO A 295 -10.10 -6.80 -8.48
CA PRO A 295 -11.37 -7.47 -8.28
C PRO A 295 -12.31 -7.25 -9.47
N GLU A 296 -12.82 -8.35 -10.03
CA GLU A 296 -13.87 -8.30 -11.04
C GLU A 296 -15.25 -8.05 -10.42
N LYS A 297 -16.14 -7.46 -11.23
CA LYS A 297 -17.46 -6.91 -10.90
C LYS A 297 -18.28 -7.75 -9.90
N TRP A 298 -18.18 -7.39 -8.62
CA TRP A 298 -19.35 -7.36 -7.73
C TRP A 298 -20.05 -5.99 -7.78
N CYS A 299 -19.70 -5.15 -8.75
CA CYS A 299 -20.31 -3.84 -8.97
C CYS A 299 -21.69 -4.01 -9.63
N GLY A 300 -22.74 -4.03 -8.82
CA GLY A 300 -24.08 -3.64 -9.26
C GLY A 300 -24.92 -4.71 -9.96
N VAL A 301 -24.77 -5.99 -9.62
CA VAL A 301 -25.82 -6.97 -9.95
C VAL A 301 -26.99 -6.72 -9.01
N LYS A 302 -27.89 -5.80 -9.38
CA LYS A 302 -29.30 -6.00 -9.04
C LYS A 302 -29.66 -7.32 -9.71
N VAL A 303 -29.82 -8.39 -8.92
CA VAL A 303 -30.37 -9.65 -9.42
C VAL A 303 -31.56 -9.28 -10.27
N PRO A 304 -31.59 -9.59 -11.58
CA PRO A 304 -32.78 -9.35 -12.37
C PRO A 304 -33.89 -10.13 -11.68
N GLN A 305 -34.85 -9.43 -11.06
CA GLN A 305 -36.10 -10.08 -10.70
C GLN A 305 -36.67 -10.55 -12.03
N LYS A 306 -36.51 -11.85 -12.30
CA LYS A 306 -37.18 -12.49 -13.43
C LYS A 306 -38.67 -12.32 -13.15
N SER A 307 -39.27 -11.28 -13.71
CA SER A 307 -40.70 -11.16 -13.83
C SER A 307 -41.15 -12.34 -14.68
N LYS A 308 -41.57 -13.43 -14.02
CA LYS A 308 -42.29 -14.51 -14.67
C LYS A 308 -43.74 -14.07 -14.88
N PHE A 309 -43.95 -13.04 -15.70
CA PHE A 309 -45.20 -12.91 -16.45
C PHE A 309 -44.98 -13.52 -17.82
N GLY A 310 -45.04 -14.85 -17.83
CA GLY A 310 -45.05 -15.69 -19.00
C GLY A 310 -45.67 -17.01 -18.56
N HIS A 311 -46.95 -17.20 -18.86
CA HIS A 311 -47.71 -18.38 -18.49
C HIS A 311 -47.04 -19.63 -19.08
N THR A 312 -46.61 -20.54 -18.23
CA THR A 312 -46.37 -21.93 -18.64
C THR A 312 -46.88 -22.81 -17.51
N VAL A 313 -47.99 -23.50 -17.79
CA VAL A 313 -48.62 -24.46 -16.88
C VAL A 313 -47.64 -25.63 -16.72
N MET A 314 -47.08 -25.79 -15.53
CA MET A 314 -46.42 -27.02 -15.10
C MET A 314 -47.19 -27.62 -13.94
N ALA A 315 -47.38 -28.94 -13.99
CA ALA A 315 -48.06 -29.74 -12.98
C ALA A 315 -47.38 -29.63 -11.60
N PRO A 316 -48.14 -29.73 -10.49
CA PRO A 316 -47.61 -29.51 -9.15
C PRO A 316 -46.67 -30.65 -8.71
N PRO A 317 -45.47 -30.37 -8.17
CA PRO A 317 -44.65 -31.37 -7.49
C PRO A 317 -45.21 -31.70 -6.09
N PRO A 318 -44.95 -32.90 -5.55
CA PRO A 318 -45.53 -33.37 -4.28
C PRO A 318 -45.02 -32.57 -3.07
N PRO A 319 -45.84 -32.46 -1.99
CA PRO A 319 -45.58 -31.56 -0.88
C PRO A 319 -44.41 -32.04 -0.01
N LYS A 320 -43.39 -31.19 0.14
CA LYS A 320 -42.38 -31.30 1.20
C LYS A 320 -42.85 -30.50 2.43
N PRO A 321 -42.52 -30.93 3.66
CA PRO A 321 -42.99 -30.26 4.87
C PRO A 321 -42.46 -28.82 4.94
N THR A 322 -43.40 -27.87 5.01
CA THR A 322 -43.18 -26.44 5.06
C THR A 322 -42.85 -26.01 6.49
N PHE A 323 -41.63 -25.55 6.72
CA PHE A 323 -41.29 -24.75 7.90
C PHE A 323 -41.91 -23.36 7.70
N GLN A 324 -42.86 -22.96 8.56
CA GLN A 324 -43.42 -21.61 8.58
C GLN A 324 -42.65 -20.79 9.63
N PRO A 325 -41.82 -19.81 9.23
CA PRO A 325 -41.31 -18.81 10.16
C PRO A 325 -42.50 -18.05 10.76
N PHE A 326 -42.46 -17.80 12.05
CA PHE A 326 -43.49 -17.04 12.77
C PHE A 326 -43.58 -15.62 12.17
N VAL A 327 -44.77 -15.26 11.67
CA VAL A 327 -45.10 -13.92 11.19
C VAL A 327 -45.96 -13.27 12.25
N GLU A 328 -45.48 -12.18 12.87
CA GLU A 328 -46.27 -11.38 13.82
C GLU A 328 -47.48 -10.76 13.10
N GLU A 329 -48.67 -11.02 13.65
CA GLU A 329 -49.98 -10.64 13.13
C GLU A 329 -50.28 -9.14 13.34
N SER A 330 -49.43 -8.24 12.85
CA SER A 330 -49.69 -6.79 12.92
C SER A 330 -49.20 -5.95 11.73
N ASP A 331 -48.54 -6.53 10.72
CA ASP A 331 -48.14 -5.77 9.54
C ASP A 331 -48.99 -6.12 8.31
N GLN A 332 -50.19 -5.55 8.22
CA GLN A 332 -50.88 -5.38 6.94
C GLN A 332 -50.09 -4.35 6.12
N PRO A 333 -49.47 -4.71 4.98
CA PRO A 333 -48.77 -3.73 4.17
C PRO A 333 -49.79 -2.74 3.58
N PRO A 334 -49.53 -1.41 3.59
CA PRO A 334 -50.44 -0.44 3.00
C PRO A 334 -50.62 -0.72 1.51
N THR A 335 -51.87 -0.64 1.04
CA THR A 335 -52.24 -0.83 -0.36
C THR A 335 -51.62 0.30 -1.19
N MET A 336 -50.49 0.03 -1.84
CA MET A 336 -49.86 0.98 -2.76
C MET A 336 -50.67 1.06 -4.06
N THR A 337 -51.35 2.18 -4.26
CA THR A 337 -51.93 2.54 -5.56
C THR A 337 -50.82 3.01 -6.51
N PRO A 338 -50.76 2.51 -7.76
CA PRO A 338 -49.70 2.87 -8.69
C PRO A 338 -49.91 4.29 -9.24
N CYS A 339 -49.20 5.26 -8.67
CA CYS A 339 -49.08 6.59 -9.27
C CYS A 339 -48.08 6.53 -10.43
N LYS A 340 -48.55 6.75 -11.66
CA LYS A 340 -47.70 6.91 -12.85
C LYS A 340 -46.88 8.19 -12.71
N ILE A 341 -45.59 8.06 -12.44
CA ILE A 341 -44.65 9.19 -12.44
C ILE A 341 -44.38 9.57 -13.91
N ASN A 342 -44.66 10.82 -14.25
CA ASN A 342 -44.42 11.38 -15.58
C ASN A 342 -42.91 11.48 -15.85
N PRO A 343 -42.37 10.93 -16.96
CA PRO A 343 -40.93 10.89 -17.23
C PRO A 343 -40.30 12.26 -17.57
N ALA A 344 -41.08 13.34 -17.60
CA ALA A 344 -40.62 14.68 -17.99
C ALA A 344 -39.88 15.47 -16.89
N VAL A 345 -39.78 14.96 -15.66
CA VAL A 345 -39.15 15.67 -14.52
C VAL A 345 -37.78 15.13 -14.11
N ASN A 346 -37.21 14.18 -14.85
CA ASN A 346 -35.87 13.67 -14.56
C ASN A 346 -34.80 14.41 -15.37
N THR A 347 -34.58 15.68 -15.05
CA THR A 347 -33.35 16.40 -15.44
C THR A 347 -32.32 16.20 -14.34
N VAL A 348 -31.88 14.95 -14.15
CA VAL A 348 -30.67 14.67 -13.37
C VAL A 348 -29.55 14.52 -14.38
N LEU A 349 -28.60 15.44 -14.32
CA LEU A 349 -27.36 15.41 -15.09
C LEU A 349 -26.65 14.08 -14.82
N SER A 350 -26.73 13.16 -15.77
CA SER A 350 -25.91 11.95 -15.77
C SER A 350 -24.45 12.38 -15.82
N ALA A 351 -23.72 12.23 -14.71
CA ALA A 351 -22.27 12.23 -14.75
C ALA A 351 -21.84 11.21 -15.82
N ARG A 352 -21.12 11.68 -16.84
CA ARG A 352 -20.53 10.78 -17.84
C ARG A 352 -19.67 9.79 -17.08
N LYS A 353 -19.93 8.49 -17.26
CA LYS A 353 -19.00 7.45 -16.83
C LYS A 353 -17.63 7.76 -17.43
N PRO A 354 -16.55 7.83 -16.64
CA PRO A 354 -15.21 7.89 -17.20
C PRO A 354 -15.00 6.58 -17.97
N HIS A 355 -14.92 6.71 -19.29
CA HIS A 355 -14.57 5.63 -20.18
C HIS A 355 -13.05 5.67 -20.37
N ARG A 356 -12.42 4.50 -20.23
CA ARG A 356 -10.98 4.20 -20.17
C ARG A 356 -10.32 4.50 -18.83
N GLU A 357 -10.14 3.43 -18.04
CA GLU A 357 -9.10 3.37 -17.02
C GLU A 357 -7.74 3.56 -17.70
N GLU A 358 -7.23 4.79 -17.64
CA GLU A 358 -5.83 5.04 -17.93
C GLU A 358 -5.04 4.70 -16.68
N THR A 359 -4.21 3.67 -16.81
CA THR A 359 -3.34 3.21 -15.73
C THR A 359 -2.48 4.38 -15.24
N PRO A 360 -2.14 4.44 -13.94
CA PRO A 360 -1.27 5.50 -13.40
C PRO A 360 0.09 5.58 -14.13
N LEU A 361 0.54 4.47 -14.74
CA LEU A 361 1.69 4.41 -15.62
C LEU A 361 1.51 5.26 -16.89
N LYS A 362 0.30 5.22 -17.48
CA LYS A 362 -0.05 6.00 -18.67
C LYS A 362 -0.04 7.49 -18.39
N ARG A 363 -0.56 7.91 -17.23
CA ARG A 363 -0.52 9.32 -16.77
C ARG A 363 0.91 9.83 -16.61
N LEU A 364 1.80 9.04 -16.02
CA LEU A 364 3.23 9.37 -15.88
C LEU A 364 3.96 9.43 -17.22
N GLN A 365 3.63 8.52 -18.14
CA GLN A 365 4.22 8.46 -19.47
C GLN A 365 3.75 9.64 -20.34
N GLU A 366 2.49 10.05 -20.21
CA GLU A 366 1.92 11.21 -20.91
C GLU A 366 2.48 12.54 -20.36
N HIS A 367 2.75 12.62 -19.04
CA HIS A 367 3.41 13.78 -18.42
C HIS A 367 4.86 13.94 -18.89
N HIS A 368 5.64 12.84 -18.94
CA HIS A 368 7.00 12.84 -19.48
C HIS A 368 7.04 13.12 -21.00
N GLN A 369 6.04 12.64 -21.74
CA GLN A 369 5.89 12.90 -23.18
C GLN A 369 5.55 14.37 -23.45
N GLN A 370 4.66 14.97 -22.66
CA GLN A 370 4.31 16.40 -22.76
C GLN A 370 5.50 17.31 -22.40
N GLN A 371 6.34 16.93 -21.43
CA GLN A 371 7.56 17.68 -21.10
C GLN A 371 8.64 17.56 -22.20
N LYS A 372 8.83 16.37 -22.80
CA LYS A 372 9.71 16.19 -23.97
C LYS A 372 9.24 16.94 -25.21
N GLU A 373 7.93 17.06 -25.40
CA GLU A 373 7.36 17.82 -26.52
C GLU A 373 7.48 19.34 -26.31
N ALA A 374 7.44 19.81 -25.06
CA ALA A 374 7.72 21.21 -24.69
C ALA A 374 9.18 21.63 -24.98
N GLU A 375 10.16 20.73 -24.78
CA GLU A 375 11.56 20.95 -25.20
C GLU A 375 11.74 20.95 -26.73
N SER A 376 10.80 20.36 -27.48
CA SER A 376 10.88 20.24 -28.95
C SER A 376 10.21 21.38 -29.74
N GLY A 377 9.68 22.41 -29.06
CA GLY A 377 9.17 23.62 -29.71
C GLY A 377 7.89 23.46 -30.52
N LYS A 378 7.10 22.40 -30.32
CA LYS A 378 5.74 22.30 -30.90
C LYS A 378 4.75 23.10 -30.07
N LEU A 379 3.88 23.87 -30.74
CA LEU A 379 2.78 24.61 -30.14
C LEU A 379 1.92 23.68 -29.26
N GLN A 380 2.08 23.80 -27.95
CA GLN A 380 1.30 23.06 -26.97
C GLN A 380 -0.08 23.69 -26.84
N GLU A 381 -1.12 22.84 -26.80
CA GLU A 381 -2.47 23.24 -26.44
C GLU A 381 -2.46 23.76 -24.99
N GLN A 382 -2.38 25.07 -24.82
CA GLN A 382 -2.35 25.71 -23.51
C GLN A 382 -3.75 25.67 -22.92
N SER A 383 -3.96 24.82 -21.92
CA SER A 383 -5.23 24.78 -21.19
C SER A 383 -5.50 26.15 -20.57
N MET A 384 -6.60 26.80 -20.96
CA MET A 384 -7.04 28.11 -20.47
C MET A 384 -7.40 28.12 -18.96
N TYR A 385 -7.24 26.99 -18.29
CA TYR A 385 -7.52 26.78 -16.88
C TYR A 385 -6.33 26.10 -16.18
N CYS A 386 -6.17 26.36 -14.88
CA CYS A 386 -5.12 25.78 -14.05
C CYS A 386 -5.38 24.29 -13.83
N LYS A 387 -5.02 23.45 -14.80
CA LYS A 387 -5.23 21.99 -14.79
C LYS A 387 -4.67 21.34 -13.53
N GLU A 388 -3.51 21.82 -13.07
CA GLU A 388 -2.90 21.36 -11.82
C GLU A 388 -3.84 21.58 -10.62
N LEU A 389 -4.42 22.77 -10.46
CA LEU A 389 -5.32 23.06 -9.33
C LEU A 389 -6.65 22.30 -9.37
N LEU A 390 -7.13 21.93 -10.56
CA LEU A 390 -8.38 21.17 -10.73
C LEU A 390 -8.16 19.66 -10.48
N LEU A 391 -7.04 19.12 -10.96
CA LEU A 391 -6.77 17.68 -10.98
C LEU A 391 -5.78 17.21 -9.91
N SER A 392 -5.11 18.12 -9.19
CA SER A 392 -4.26 17.76 -8.05
C SER A 392 -5.13 17.34 -6.86
N GLY A 393 -5.06 16.10 -6.38
CA GLY A 393 -5.88 15.70 -5.24
C GLY A 393 -6.21 14.22 -5.17
N ALA A 394 -6.80 13.79 -4.04
CA ALA A 394 -7.56 12.54 -3.97
C ALA A 394 -8.93 12.68 -4.68
N THR A 395 -9.42 13.91 -4.83
CA THR A 395 -10.65 14.27 -5.55
C THR A 395 -10.42 15.50 -6.44
N GLU A 396 -11.03 15.50 -7.63
CA GLU A 396 -11.03 16.64 -8.55
C GLU A 396 -11.83 17.80 -7.94
N PHE A 397 -11.33 19.04 -8.03
CA PHE A 397 -12.15 20.22 -7.71
C PHE A 397 -12.92 20.65 -8.96
N CYS A 398 -14.15 21.13 -8.77
CA CYS A 398 -14.84 21.86 -9.81
C CYS A 398 -14.39 23.33 -9.86
N PHE A 399 -14.67 23.99 -10.98
CA PHE A 399 -14.30 25.40 -11.18
C PHE A 399 -14.90 26.33 -10.11
N GLU A 400 -16.08 26.01 -9.59
CA GLU A 400 -16.75 26.84 -8.59
C GLU A 400 -16.13 26.67 -7.20
N GLU A 401 -15.61 25.48 -6.85
CA GLU A 401 -14.86 25.26 -5.60
C GLU A 401 -13.56 26.07 -5.58
N LEU A 402 -12.82 26.09 -6.70
CA LEU A 402 -11.61 26.93 -6.81
C LEU A 402 -11.93 28.43 -6.73
N ARG A 403 -13.08 28.85 -7.27
CA ARG A 403 -13.51 30.25 -7.19
C ARG A 403 -13.93 30.61 -5.77
N ALA A 404 -14.67 29.73 -5.10
CA ALA A 404 -15.09 29.89 -3.71
C ALA A 404 -13.89 30.00 -2.77
N GLU A 405 -12.90 29.12 -2.91
CA GLU A 405 -11.66 29.16 -2.11
C GLU A 405 -10.88 30.47 -2.28
N ARG A 406 -10.71 30.93 -3.54
CA ARG A 406 -10.07 32.23 -3.82
C ARG A 406 -10.88 33.40 -3.26
N TYR A 407 -12.21 33.28 -3.22
CA TYR A 407 -13.09 34.28 -2.61
C TYR A 407 -12.92 34.28 -1.08
N PHE A 408 -12.96 33.12 -0.43
CA PHE A 408 -12.75 33.03 1.02
C PHE A 408 -11.38 33.57 1.44
N LYS A 409 -10.30 33.23 0.71
CA LYS A 409 -8.97 33.83 0.94
C LYS A 409 -8.96 35.37 0.86
N LYS A 410 -9.77 35.96 -0.02
CA LYS A 410 -9.91 37.43 -0.14
C LYS A 410 -10.80 38.04 0.94
N VAL A 411 -11.77 37.29 1.43
CA VAL A 411 -12.79 37.72 2.40
C VAL A 411 -12.33 37.50 3.85
N THR A 412 -11.24 36.76 4.05
CA THR A 412 -10.55 36.65 5.34
C THR A 412 -9.29 37.55 5.40
N PRO A 413 -9.38 38.90 5.30
CA PRO A 413 -8.22 39.76 5.58
C PRO A 413 -8.13 39.95 7.10
N GLY A 414 -7.29 39.15 7.77
CA GLY A 414 -7.04 39.38 9.20
C GLY A 414 -6.36 38.26 9.96
N GLN A 415 -5.18 37.80 9.52
CA GLN A 415 -4.23 37.12 10.43
C GLN A 415 -2.77 37.05 9.92
N MET A 416 -2.36 37.95 9.03
CA MET A 416 -0.96 38.09 8.61
C MET A 416 -0.59 39.57 8.50
N ASP A 417 -0.57 40.30 9.61
CA ASP A 417 0.04 41.64 9.70
C ASP A 417 0.45 41.94 11.16
N HIS A 418 1.34 41.13 11.72
CA HIS A 418 2.13 41.50 12.91
C HIS A 418 3.51 40.82 12.88
N ALA A 419 4.26 41.02 11.80
CA ALA A 419 5.68 40.66 11.76
C ALA A 419 6.48 41.52 10.76
N CYS A 420 6.23 42.84 10.71
CA CYS A 420 7.14 43.76 9.99
C CYS A 420 7.01 45.22 10.44
N ALA A 421 7.04 45.48 11.75
CA ALA A 421 7.11 46.85 12.27
C ALA A 421 7.87 46.91 13.60
N SER A 422 9.16 46.55 13.56
CA SER A 422 10.14 46.94 14.60
C SER A 422 11.56 46.85 14.06
N ALA A 423 11.83 47.58 12.97
CA ALA A 423 13.19 47.89 12.53
C ALA A 423 13.15 49.18 11.69
N SER A 424 12.81 50.30 12.33
CA SER A 424 13.13 51.68 11.89
C SER A 424 12.64 52.66 12.95
N ASN A 425 13.46 52.86 13.98
CA ASN A 425 13.84 54.17 14.52
C ASN A 425 14.91 53.99 15.59
#